data_AF-A0A1A2NC74-F1
#
_entry.id   AF-A0A1A2NC74-F1
#
_cell.length_a   1.000
_cell.length_b   1.000
_cell.length_c   1.000
_cell.angle_alpha   90.00
_cell.angle_beta   90.00
_cell.angle_gamma   90.00
#
_symmetry.space_group_name_H-M   'P 1'
#
loop_
_entity.id
_entity.type
_entity.pdbx_description
1 polymer ?
#
loop_
_entity_poly.entity_id
_entity_poly.type
_entity_poly.pdbx_seq_one_letter_code
_entity_poly.pdbx_strand_id
1 'polypeptide(L)'
;MSTGLANKLAAKIARDLEAEIVRRGWAIGESLGSEPALQERFGVSRSVLREAVRLVEHHQVARMRRGPGGGLIICEPDAGPATRAVVIYLEHLGTTLGDLLNARLVLEPLAASLAAERIDEAGIARLRAVLRGEAEWRPGLPTPRDEFHIALAEQSKNPVLQLFVTVLMRLTTRYALQSRTDSASEATEAVDRMHIDHSELVEAVTAGDSARATTLSQRHVEAVTAWLQHHHSATPIRRRRPPPLNIEVPRGKLAEMLAATIGDDIAASGWQVGSVFGTETALLERYRVSRAVFREAVRLLEYHSIAHMRRGPGGGLVIARPQAKASIDTISLYLQYRDPSREDLRCVRDAIEIDNVTKVVKRCGEPEVAAFLAAHRSDVEKAPGDVAEAAVAEFRFHVGLARLAGNTLLDLFLRIIVELFRRHWSSTGQAPPTWEDVLAVPHAHSRIADAIEAGDESLARYRVRRHLDAAASWWL
;
A
#
# COMPACT_ATOMS: atom_id res chain seq x y z
N MET A 1 -21.13 -25.48 -8.20
CA MET A 1 -21.21 -25.29 -6.73
C MET A 1 -19.98 -25.83 -5.97
N SER A 2 -19.34 -26.93 -6.40
CA SER A 2 -18.13 -27.50 -5.76
C SER A 2 -16.87 -26.60 -5.75
N THR A 3 -16.63 -25.81 -6.82
CA THR A 3 -15.45 -24.94 -6.96
C THR A 3 -15.41 -23.76 -5.98
N GLY A 4 -16.57 -23.18 -5.65
CA GLY A 4 -16.65 -22.06 -4.69
C GLY A 4 -16.33 -22.48 -3.25
N LEU A 5 -16.69 -23.70 -2.86
CA LEU A 5 -16.40 -24.25 -1.54
C LEU A 5 -14.91 -24.58 -1.40
N ALA A 6 -14.32 -25.19 -2.43
CA ALA A 6 -12.90 -25.51 -2.49
C ALA A 6 -12.02 -24.25 -2.40
N ASN A 7 -12.41 -23.14 -3.06
CA ASN A 7 -11.69 -21.86 -2.96
C ASN A 7 -11.75 -21.26 -1.55
N LYS A 8 -12.91 -21.34 -0.88
CA LYS A 8 -13.05 -20.89 0.51
C LYS A 8 -12.17 -21.71 1.45
N LEU A 9 -12.10 -23.03 1.24
CA LEU A 9 -11.26 -23.93 2.04
C LEU A 9 -9.77 -23.67 1.82
N ALA A 10 -9.33 -23.52 0.56
CA ALA A 10 -7.94 -23.17 0.25
C ALA A 10 -7.52 -21.84 0.89
N ALA A 11 -8.38 -20.81 0.82
CA ALA A 11 -8.14 -19.53 1.46
C ALA A 11 -8.08 -19.62 2.99
N LYS A 12 -8.88 -20.52 3.60
CA LYS A 12 -8.78 -20.80 5.04
C LYS A 12 -7.43 -21.42 5.40
N ILE A 13 -7.01 -22.46 4.66
CA ILE A 13 -5.73 -23.14 4.89
C ILE A 13 -4.55 -22.18 4.71
N ALA A 14 -4.59 -21.30 3.70
CA ALA A 14 -3.57 -20.27 3.52
C ALA A 14 -3.46 -19.35 4.74
N ARG A 15 -4.59 -18.86 5.27
CA ARG A 15 -4.62 -18.06 6.51
C ARG A 15 -4.11 -18.83 7.72
N ASP A 16 -4.45 -20.11 7.84
CA ASP A 16 -3.98 -20.95 8.96
C ASP A 16 -2.46 -21.15 8.89
N LEU A 17 -1.91 -21.32 7.68
CA LEU A 17 -0.45 -21.37 7.43
C LEU A 17 0.23 -20.03 7.72
N GLU A 18 -0.34 -18.91 7.28
CA GLU A 18 0.17 -17.56 7.58
C GLU A 18 0.20 -17.30 9.09
N ALA A 19 -0.88 -17.63 9.81
CA ALA A 19 -0.94 -17.47 11.26
C ALA A 19 0.05 -18.42 11.98
N GLU A 20 0.33 -19.60 11.43
CA GLU A 20 1.41 -20.47 11.92
C GLU A 20 2.80 -19.83 11.72
N ILE A 21 3.08 -19.24 10.56
CA ILE A 21 4.34 -18.52 10.28
C ILE A 21 4.54 -17.38 11.29
N VAL A 22 3.50 -16.57 11.52
CA VAL A 22 3.54 -15.45 12.47
C VAL A 22 3.78 -15.95 13.89
N ARG A 23 3.06 -16.98 14.36
CA ARG A 23 3.24 -17.53 15.72
C ARG A 23 4.62 -18.14 15.95
N ARG A 24 5.28 -18.60 14.89
CA ARG A 24 6.67 -19.09 14.92
C ARG A 24 7.71 -17.95 14.91
N GLY A 25 7.27 -16.68 14.90
CA GLY A 25 8.16 -15.53 14.85
C GLY A 25 8.90 -15.40 13.52
N TRP A 26 8.25 -15.74 12.40
CA TRP A 26 8.84 -15.65 11.05
C TRP A 26 10.16 -16.42 10.92
N ALA A 27 10.18 -17.71 11.28
CA ALA A 27 11.36 -18.57 11.20
C ALA A 27 11.84 -18.80 9.74
N ILE A 28 12.50 -17.80 9.15
CA ILE A 28 12.90 -17.78 7.74
C ILE A 28 13.77 -19.01 7.41
N GLY A 29 13.41 -19.70 6.33
CA GLY A 29 14.09 -20.91 5.89
C GLY A 29 13.58 -22.21 6.51
N GLU A 30 12.75 -22.16 7.57
CA GLU A 30 12.11 -23.35 8.14
C GLU A 30 11.07 -23.94 7.17
N SER A 31 10.92 -25.26 7.18
CA SER A 31 9.89 -25.97 6.42
C SER A 31 8.64 -26.20 7.28
N LEU A 32 7.48 -25.78 6.79
CA LEU A 32 6.17 -26.08 7.39
C LEU A 32 5.70 -27.52 7.09
N GLY A 33 6.42 -28.25 6.24
CA GLY A 33 6.10 -29.62 5.86
C GLY A 33 6.13 -29.85 4.35
N SER A 34 6.19 -31.12 3.96
CA SER A 34 6.09 -31.55 2.56
C SER A 34 4.66 -31.46 2.03
N GLU A 35 4.47 -31.40 0.71
CA GLU A 35 3.13 -31.41 0.09
C GLU A 35 2.25 -32.59 0.58
N PRO A 36 2.77 -33.85 0.69
CA PRO A 36 2.01 -34.95 1.28
C PRO A 36 1.69 -34.77 2.78
N ALA A 37 2.67 -34.32 3.59
CA ALA A 37 2.46 -34.12 5.02
C ALA A 37 1.42 -33.03 5.30
N LEU A 38 1.42 -31.96 4.50
CA LEU A 38 0.42 -30.90 4.61
C LEU A 38 -0.97 -31.36 4.14
N GLN A 39 -1.07 -32.25 3.15
CA GLN A 39 -2.35 -32.86 2.73
C GLN A 39 -2.95 -33.68 3.86
N GLU A 40 -2.14 -34.51 4.50
CA GLU A 40 -2.53 -35.32 5.65
C GLU A 40 -2.94 -34.43 6.83
N ARG A 41 -2.09 -33.46 7.19
CA ARG A 41 -2.33 -32.52 8.31
C ARG A 41 -3.64 -31.75 8.18
N PHE A 42 -3.97 -31.27 6.97
CA PHE A 42 -5.18 -30.50 6.72
C PHE A 42 -6.38 -31.35 6.26
N GLY A 43 -6.18 -32.66 6.02
CA GLY A 43 -7.23 -33.55 5.54
C GLY A 43 -7.83 -33.14 4.19
N VAL A 44 -7.02 -32.55 3.29
CA VAL A 44 -7.50 -32.00 2.01
C VAL A 44 -6.89 -32.66 0.80
N SER A 45 -7.59 -32.56 -0.33
CA SER A 45 -7.07 -33.02 -1.61
C SER A 45 -5.86 -32.21 -2.06
N ARG A 46 -5.06 -32.81 -2.94
CA ARG A 46 -3.89 -32.18 -3.56
C ARG A 46 -4.21 -30.85 -4.26
N SER A 47 -5.36 -30.74 -4.92
CA SER A 47 -5.74 -29.51 -5.62
C SER A 47 -6.03 -28.37 -4.65
N VAL A 48 -6.72 -28.65 -3.54
CA VAL A 48 -7.03 -27.65 -2.51
C VAL A 48 -5.74 -27.19 -1.82
N LEU A 49 -4.84 -28.10 -1.45
CA LEU A 49 -3.56 -27.70 -0.85
C LEU A 49 -2.73 -26.86 -1.81
N ARG A 50 -2.65 -27.23 -3.10
CA ARG A 50 -1.89 -26.46 -4.08
C ARG A 50 -2.42 -25.05 -4.27
N GLU A 51 -3.73 -24.87 -4.19
CA GLU A 51 -4.32 -23.54 -4.23
C GLU A 51 -4.01 -22.74 -2.96
N ALA A 52 -4.04 -23.38 -1.79
CA ALA A 52 -3.63 -22.74 -0.53
C ALA A 52 -2.15 -22.32 -0.56
N VAL A 53 -1.26 -23.22 -0.96
CA VAL A 53 0.18 -22.93 -1.14
C VAL A 53 0.40 -21.79 -2.12
N ARG A 54 -0.35 -21.77 -3.24
CA ARG A 54 -0.28 -20.69 -4.22
C ARG A 54 -0.64 -19.33 -3.61
N LEU A 55 -1.66 -19.27 -2.74
CA LEU A 55 -2.01 -18.02 -2.04
C LEU A 55 -0.88 -17.56 -1.11
N VAL A 56 -0.31 -18.47 -0.32
CA VAL A 56 0.82 -18.16 0.58
C VAL A 56 2.05 -17.70 -0.21
N GLU A 57 2.31 -18.30 -1.39
CA GLU A 57 3.35 -17.86 -2.32
C GLU A 57 3.09 -16.45 -2.87
N HIS A 58 1.85 -16.14 -3.26
CA HIS A 58 1.48 -14.79 -3.73
C HIS A 58 1.57 -13.73 -2.63
N HIS A 59 1.32 -14.11 -1.39
CA HIS A 59 1.57 -13.26 -0.21
C HIS A 59 3.07 -13.07 0.10
N GLN A 60 3.98 -13.73 -0.62
CA GLN A 60 5.44 -13.62 -0.47
C GLN A 60 5.98 -14.09 0.90
N VAL A 61 5.21 -14.86 1.67
CA VAL A 61 5.64 -15.31 3.02
C VAL A 61 6.20 -16.74 3.06
N ALA A 62 5.96 -17.55 2.03
CA ALA A 62 6.57 -18.88 1.90
C ALA A 62 6.66 -19.32 0.44
N ARG A 63 7.50 -20.33 0.15
CA ARG A 63 7.66 -20.91 -1.19
C ARG A 63 7.78 -22.43 -1.13
N MET A 64 7.13 -23.12 -2.06
CA MET A 64 7.26 -24.56 -2.21
C MET A 64 8.60 -24.93 -2.85
N ARG A 65 9.48 -25.58 -2.09
CA ARG A 65 10.72 -26.19 -2.60
C ARG A 65 10.50 -27.67 -2.92
N ARG A 66 10.81 -28.08 -4.15
CA ARG A 66 10.73 -29.48 -4.60
C ARG A 66 12.03 -30.23 -4.29
N GLY A 67 11.94 -31.55 -4.12
CA GLY A 67 13.08 -32.46 -3.93
C GLY A 67 13.27 -32.95 -2.49
N PRO A 68 14.29 -33.79 -2.23
CA PRO A 68 14.64 -34.25 -0.88
C PRO A 68 14.92 -33.07 0.06
N GLY A 69 14.36 -33.10 1.28
CA GLY A 69 14.40 -31.96 2.20
C GLY A 69 13.59 -30.74 1.73
N GLY A 70 12.75 -30.89 0.71
CA GLY A 70 11.80 -29.87 0.26
C GLY A 70 10.62 -29.69 1.19
N GLY A 71 9.66 -28.86 0.77
CA GLY A 71 8.48 -28.49 1.54
C GLY A 71 8.09 -27.04 1.32
N LEU A 72 7.07 -26.59 2.04
CA LEU A 72 6.69 -25.19 2.07
C LEU A 72 7.65 -24.43 3.01
N ILE A 73 8.59 -23.70 2.43
CA ILE A 73 9.68 -23.01 3.15
C ILE A 73 9.29 -21.57 3.43
N ILE A 74 9.40 -21.14 4.69
CA ILE A 74 9.15 -19.75 5.10
C ILE A 74 10.17 -18.83 4.42
N CYS A 75 9.69 -17.74 3.83
CA CYS A 75 10.49 -16.76 3.10
C CYS A 75 10.43 -15.41 3.80
N GLU A 76 11.47 -14.60 3.62
CA GLU A 76 11.42 -13.19 4.00
C GLU A 76 10.35 -12.47 3.15
N PRO A 77 9.34 -11.82 3.77
CA PRO A 77 8.29 -11.13 3.03
C PRO A 77 8.79 -9.96 2.18
N ASP A 78 8.33 -9.87 0.93
CA ASP A 78 8.58 -8.75 0.01
C ASP A 78 7.27 -8.04 -0.36
N ALA A 79 7.13 -6.76 0.01
CA ALA A 79 5.98 -5.94 -0.39
C ALA A 79 6.04 -5.45 -1.84
N GLY A 80 7.18 -5.57 -2.51
CA GLY A 80 7.43 -5.03 -3.85
C GLY A 80 6.36 -5.36 -4.89
N PRO A 81 5.96 -6.64 -5.08
CA PRO A 81 4.89 -7.02 -6.00
C PRO A 81 3.56 -6.34 -5.67
N ALA A 82 3.16 -6.33 -4.39
CA ALA A 82 1.91 -5.74 -3.94
C ALA A 82 1.90 -4.21 -4.08
N THR A 83 3.01 -3.54 -3.75
CA THR A 83 3.19 -2.10 -3.95
C THR A 83 3.04 -1.71 -5.43
N ARG A 84 3.59 -2.49 -6.36
CA ARG A 84 3.39 -2.26 -7.81
C ARG A 84 1.94 -2.47 -8.23
N ALA A 85 1.27 -3.50 -7.70
CA ALA A 85 -0.14 -3.73 -7.98
C ALA A 85 -1.05 -2.62 -7.40
N VAL A 86 -0.69 -2.05 -6.23
CA VAL A 86 -1.37 -0.87 -5.65
C VAL A 86 -1.29 0.32 -6.59
N VAL A 87 -0.10 0.62 -7.14
CA VAL A 87 0.08 1.70 -8.11
C VAL A 87 -0.86 1.53 -9.31
N ILE A 88 -0.90 0.33 -9.90
CA ILE A 88 -1.79 -0.02 -11.02
C ILE A 88 -3.27 0.14 -10.64
N TYR A 89 -3.65 -0.30 -9.44
CA TYR A 89 -5.02 -0.14 -8.92
C TYR A 89 -5.42 1.33 -8.77
N LEU A 90 -4.54 2.16 -8.20
CA LEU A 90 -4.79 3.58 -8.00
C LEU A 90 -4.87 4.35 -9.32
N GLU A 91 -4.07 3.99 -10.31
CA GLU A 91 -4.19 4.51 -11.69
C GLU A 91 -5.56 4.13 -12.30
N HIS A 92 -6.00 2.88 -12.12
CA HIS A 92 -7.31 2.45 -12.61
C HIS A 92 -8.47 3.21 -11.95
N LEU A 93 -8.35 3.56 -10.67
CA LEU A 93 -9.32 4.41 -9.98
C LEU A 93 -9.33 5.87 -10.45
N GLY A 94 -8.35 6.27 -11.27
CA GLY A 94 -8.21 7.66 -11.69
C GLY A 94 -7.72 8.57 -10.56
N THR A 95 -6.89 8.04 -9.65
CA THR A 95 -6.21 8.84 -8.62
C THR A 95 -5.61 10.07 -9.28
N THR A 96 -5.87 11.24 -8.72
CA THR A 96 -5.45 12.51 -9.32
C THR A 96 -4.09 12.93 -8.78
N LEU A 97 -3.44 13.86 -9.49
CA LEU A 97 -2.29 14.54 -8.92
C LEU A 97 -2.67 15.19 -7.58
N GLY A 98 -3.83 15.86 -7.48
CA GLY A 98 -4.34 16.42 -6.22
C GLY A 98 -4.40 15.42 -5.05
N ASP A 99 -4.85 14.19 -5.30
CA ASP A 99 -4.89 13.14 -4.28
C ASP A 99 -3.49 12.77 -3.77
N LEU A 100 -2.54 12.62 -4.71
CA LEU A 100 -1.15 12.33 -4.38
C LEU A 100 -0.55 13.43 -3.51
N LEU A 101 -0.78 14.69 -3.83
CA LEU A 101 -0.19 15.82 -3.13
C LEU A 101 -0.76 15.95 -1.72
N ASN A 102 -2.07 15.82 -1.58
CA ASN A 102 -2.74 15.78 -0.29
C ASN A 102 -2.18 14.65 0.59
N ALA A 103 -1.97 13.46 0.02
CA ALA A 103 -1.41 12.33 0.78
C ALA A 103 0.06 12.58 1.18
N ARG A 104 0.86 13.20 0.31
CA ARG A 104 2.24 13.60 0.63
C ARG A 104 2.29 14.64 1.75
N LEU A 105 1.42 15.64 1.74
CA LEU A 105 1.33 16.67 2.79
C LEU A 105 0.91 16.11 4.15
N VAL A 106 0.16 15.01 4.17
CA VAL A 106 -0.21 14.32 5.40
C VAL A 106 0.96 13.48 5.96
N LEU A 107 1.71 12.80 5.10
CA LEU A 107 2.66 11.76 5.54
C LEU A 107 4.13 12.18 5.55
N GLU A 108 4.59 13.00 4.60
CA GLU A 108 6.01 13.38 4.53
C GLU A 108 6.47 14.32 5.64
N PRO A 109 5.70 15.35 6.05
CA PRO A 109 6.10 16.19 7.18
C PRO A 109 6.16 15.42 8.50
N LEU A 110 5.29 14.42 8.68
CA LEU A 110 5.34 13.49 9.81
C LEU A 110 6.61 12.62 9.74
N ALA A 111 6.95 12.08 8.56
CA ALA A 111 8.17 11.32 8.37
C ALA A 111 9.43 12.16 8.64
N ALA A 112 9.44 13.43 8.23
CA ALA A 112 10.53 14.37 8.49
C ALA A 112 10.69 14.70 10.00
N SER A 113 9.57 14.92 10.70
CA SER A 113 9.56 15.13 12.16
C SER A 113 10.15 13.93 12.88
N LEU A 114 9.61 12.73 12.63
CA LEU A 114 10.08 11.51 13.28
C LEU A 114 11.53 11.18 12.90
N ALA A 115 11.95 11.51 11.67
CA ALA A 115 13.34 11.38 11.27
C ALA A 115 14.24 12.28 12.13
N ALA A 116 13.88 13.55 12.34
CA ALA A 116 14.64 14.45 13.22
C ALA A 116 14.73 13.92 14.67
N GLU A 117 13.66 13.30 15.18
CA GLU A 117 13.63 12.72 16.52
C GLU A 117 14.47 11.44 16.67
N ARG A 118 14.57 10.64 15.60
CA ARG A 118 15.08 9.25 15.65
C ARG A 118 16.35 9.01 14.83
N ILE A 119 16.90 10.06 14.20
CA ILE A 119 18.09 9.95 13.33
C ILE A 119 19.29 9.40 14.11
N ASP A 120 20.05 8.50 13.47
CA ASP A 120 21.30 7.94 13.96
C ASP A 120 22.46 8.25 13.00
N GLU A 121 23.71 7.98 13.40
CA GLU A 121 24.90 8.26 12.58
C GLU A 121 24.84 7.58 11.20
N ALA A 122 24.32 6.35 11.14
CA ALA A 122 24.13 5.62 9.89
C ALA A 122 23.11 6.31 8.98
N GLY A 123 22.00 6.80 9.54
CA GLY A 123 20.99 7.60 8.86
C GLY A 123 21.55 8.91 8.32
N ILE A 124 22.36 9.63 9.10
CA ILE A 124 23.05 10.84 8.66
C ILE A 124 23.94 10.54 7.46
N ALA A 125 24.74 9.47 7.53
CA ALA A 125 25.61 9.05 6.43
C ALA A 125 24.81 8.69 5.18
N ARG A 126 23.66 8.01 5.33
CA ARG A 126 22.75 7.65 4.24
C ARG A 126 22.15 8.89 3.57
N LEU A 127 21.59 9.83 4.33
CA LEU A 127 20.99 11.06 3.78
C LEU A 127 22.04 11.90 3.04
N ARG A 128 23.24 12.06 3.63
CA ARG A 128 24.35 12.75 2.97
C ARG A 128 24.82 12.05 1.69
N ALA A 129 24.74 10.72 1.63
CA ALA A 129 25.06 9.98 0.40
C ALA A 129 24.04 10.25 -0.71
N VAL A 130 22.75 10.30 -0.38
CA VAL A 130 21.71 10.66 -1.35
C VAL A 130 21.90 12.09 -1.87
N LEU A 131 22.16 13.06 -0.99
CA LEU A 131 22.45 14.45 -1.39
C LEU A 131 23.64 14.56 -2.34
N ARG A 132 24.71 13.78 -2.12
CA ARG A 132 25.86 13.75 -3.05
C ARG A 132 25.45 13.22 -4.43
N GLY A 133 24.65 12.15 -4.48
CA GLY A 133 24.12 11.62 -5.73
C GLY A 133 23.26 12.64 -6.49
N GLU A 134 22.49 13.47 -5.77
CA GLU A 134 21.73 14.58 -6.36
C GLU A 134 22.64 15.67 -6.95
N ALA A 135 23.66 16.11 -6.21
CA ALA A 135 24.60 17.13 -6.66
C ALA A 135 25.45 16.68 -7.87
N GLU A 136 25.72 15.38 -7.97
CA GLU A 136 26.46 14.77 -9.08
C GLU A 136 25.59 14.51 -10.33
N TRP A 137 24.26 14.67 -10.24
CA TRP A 137 23.35 14.42 -11.36
C TRP A 137 23.61 15.37 -12.54
N ARG A 138 23.47 14.84 -13.76
CA ARG A 138 23.62 15.59 -15.02
C ARG A 138 22.50 15.21 -15.99
N PRO A 139 22.08 16.13 -16.89
CA PRO A 139 21.10 15.82 -17.93
C PRO A 139 21.48 14.56 -18.73
N GLY A 140 20.54 13.64 -18.91
CA GLY A 140 20.75 12.35 -19.57
C GLY A 140 20.98 11.17 -18.61
N LEU A 141 21.30 11.43 -17.33
CA LEU A 141 21.27 10.41 -16.28
C LEU A 141 19.84 10.22 -15.73
N PRO A 142 19.48 9.02 -15.24
CA PRO A 142 18.25 8.83 -14.47
C PRO A 142 18.18 9.84 -13.33
N THR A 143 17.01 10.46 -13.12
CA THR A 143 16.87 11.46 -12.07
C THR A 143 16.74 10.78 -10.70
N PRO A 144 17.46 11.24 -9.65
CA PRO A 144 17.47 10.63 -8.32
C PRO A 144 16.21 10.93 -7.47
N ARG A 145 15.15 11.50 -8.08
CA ARG A 145 14.03 12.20 -7.40
C ARG A 145 13.34 11.41 -6.28
N ASP A 146 13.32 10.08 -6.33
CA ASP A 146 12.62 9.27 -5.33
C ASP A 146 13.52 8.80 -4.17
N GLU A 147 14.85 8.82 -4.34
CA GLU A 147 15.76 8.21 -3.37
C GLU A 147 15.78 9.01 -2.06
N PHE A 148 15.62 10.33 -2.13
CA PHE A 148 15.66 11.20 -0.96
C PHE A 148 14.47 10.97 -0.02
N HIS A 149 13.24 11.11 -0.50
CA HIS A 149 12.04 10.95 0.33
C HIS A 149 11.92 9.55 0.93
N ILE A 150 12.32 8.51 0.17
CA ILE A 150 12.38 7.14 0.68
C ILE A 150 13.44 7.03 1.78
N ALA A 151 14.66 7.56 1.55
CA ALA A 151 15.73 7.53 2.54
C ALA A 151 15.40 8.34 3.80
N LEU A 152 14.69 9.45 3.68
CA LEU A 152 14.18 10.25 4.79
C LEU A 152 13.12 9.48 5.58
N ALA A 153 12.14 8.89 4.89
CA ALA A 153 11.11 8.09 5.54
C ALA A 153 11.68 6.85 6.25
N GLU A 154 12.75 6.25 5.72
CA GLU A 154 13.53 5.22 6.43
C GLU A 154 14.07 5.72 7.78
N GLN A 155 14.46 7.01 7.88
CA GLN A 155 14.99 7.57 9.13
C GLN A 155 13.92 7.89 10.17
N SER A 156 12.64 7.94 9.78
CA SER A 156 11.54 7.97 10.76
C SER A 156 11.49 6.71 11.64
N LYS A 157 12.21 5.64 11.23
CA LYS A 157 12.18 4.30 11.85
C LYS A 157 10.76 3.73 12.02
N ASN A 158 9.78 4.27 11.28
CA ASN A 158 8.41 3.81 11.25
C ASN A 158 8.18 3.03 9.94
N PRO A 159 8.01 1.69 9.99
CA PRO A 159 7.92 0.87 8.79
C PRO A 159 6.64 1.12 7.98
N VAL A 160 5.57 1.62 8.60
CA VAL A 160 4.33 1.99 7.89
C VAL A 160 4.55 3.26 7.07
N LEU A 161 5.12 4.31 7.68
CA LEU A 161 5.47 5.53 6.95
C LEU A 161 6.45 5.26 5.82
N GLN A 162 7.51 4.47 6.08
CA GLN A 162 8.47 4.08 5.05
C GLN A 162 7.78 3.45 3.84
N LEU A 163 6.88 2.50 4.08
CA LEU A 163 6.16 1.82 3.01
C LEU A 163 5.23 2.78 2.26
N PHE A 164 4.43 3.58 2.97
CA PHE A 164 3.47 4.50 2.34
C PHE A 164 4.17 5.59 1.54
N VAL A 165 5.24 6.19 2.06
CA VAL A 165 6.08 7.14 1.30
C VAL A 165 6.70 6.45 0.07
N THR A 166 7.14 5.19 0.18
CA THR A 166 7.63 4.44 -0.98
C THR A 166 6.55 4.27 -2.06
N VAL A 167 5.30 3.99 -1.68
CA VAL A 167 4.17 3.92 -2.62
C VAL A 167 3.92 5.27 -3.27
N LEU A 168 3.89 6.35 -2.48
CA LEU A 168 3.69 7.72 -2.96
C LEU A 168 4.77 8.12 -3.96
N MET A 169 6.05 7.86 -3.68
CA MET A 169 7.16 8.24 -4.58
C MET A 169 7.09 7.49 -5.91
N ARG A 170 6.73 6.20 -5.89
CA ARG A 170 6.50 5.43 -7.12
C ARG A 170 5.40 6.03 -7.99
N LEU A 171 4.35 6.60 -7.39
CA LEU A 171 3.32 7.34 -8.13
C LEU A 171 3.84 8.68 -8.61
N THR A 172 4.53 9.44 -7.76
CA THR A 172 5.13 10.74 -8.11
C THR A 172 6.01 10.62 -9.34
N THR A 173 6.89 9.61 -9.40
CA THR A 173 7.74 9.38 -10.59
C THR A 173 6.92 9.17 -11.86
N ARG A 174 5.75 8.53 -11.79
CA ARG A 174 4.91 8.29 -12.97
C ARG A 174 4.27 9.59 -13.48
N TYR A 175 3.80 10.46 -12.58
CA TYR A 175 3.33 11.81 -12.95
C TYR A 175 4.48 12.71 -13.43
N ALA A 176 5.65 12.59 -12.82
CA ALA A 176 6.84 13.34 -13.23
C ALA A 176 7.31 12.94 -14.64
N LEU A 177 7.23 11.65 -15.01
CA LEU A 177 7.52 11.19 -16.37
C LEU A 177 6.54 11.73 -17.42
N GLN A 178 5.34 12.16 -17.02
CA GLN A 178 4.37 12.85 -17.87
C GLN A 178 4.60 14.36 -17.93
N SER A 179 5.41 14.89 -17.02
CA SER A 179 5.76 16.30 -16.96
C SER A 179 6.93 16.57 -17.91
N ARG A 180 6.89 17.69 -18.62
CA ARG A 180 7.95 18.10 -19.55
C ARG A 180 8.50 19.45 -19.11
N THR A 181 9.81 19.51 -18.96
CA THR A 181 10.53 20.80 -18.91
C THR A 181 10.60 21.34 -20.33
N ASP A 182 10.40 22.64 -20.51
CA ASP A 182 10.46 23.31 -21.80
C ASP A 182 11.91 23.43 -22.30
N SER A 183 12.90 23.31 -21.40
CA SER A 183 14.32 23.32 -21.74
C SER A 183 15.21 22.50 -20.80
N ALA A 184 16.45 22.24 -21.22
CA ALA A 184 17.46 21.61 -20.37
C ALA A 184 17.93 22.53 -19.21
N SER A 185 17.86 23.85 -19.39
CA SER A 185 18.17 24.83 -18.33
C SER A 185 17.16 24.73 -17.19
N GLU A 186 15.88 24.73 -17.53
CA GLU A 186 14.79 24.59 -16.57
C GLU A 186 14.84 23.25 -15.81
N ALA A 187 15.18 22.16 -16.51
CA ALA A 187 15.39 20.86 -15.87
C ALA A 187 16.52 20.90 -14.83
N THR A 188 17.59 21.65 -15.12
CA THR A 188 18.74 21.82 -14.21
C THR A 188 18.36 22.69 -13.02
N GLU A 189 17.72 23.84 -13.26
CA GLU A 189 17.24 24.74 -12.20
C GLU A 189 16.21 24.09 -11.27
N ALA A 190 15.39 23.18 -11.77
CA ALA A 190 14.46 22.41 -10.95
C ALA A 190 15.20 21.43 -10.01
N VAL A 191 16.26 20.78 -10.51
CA VAL A 191 17.10 19.88 -9.70
C VAL A 191 17.92 20.67 -8.68
N ASP A 192 18.48 21.82 -9.04
CA ASP A 192 19.24 22.67 -8.13
C ASP A 192 18.37 23.18 -6.97
N ARG A 193 17.15 23.63 -7.26
CA ARG A 193 16.16 24.02 -6.23
C ARG A 193 15.79 22.86 -5.32
N MET A 194 15.53 21.68 -5.90
CA MET A 194 15.24 20.46 -5.14
C MET A 194 16.41 20.09 -4.23
N HIS A 195 17.65 20.18 -4.71
CA HIS A 195 18.84 19.88 -3.93
C HIS A 195 19.04 20.86 -2.76
N ILE A 196 18.75 22.15 -2.95
CA ILE A 196 18.77 23.15 -1.87
C ILE A 196 17.74 22.79 -0.79
N ASP A 197 16.49 22.53 -1.18
CA ASP A 197 15.42 22.14 -0.24
C ASP A 197 15.79 20.87 0.54
N HIS A 198 16.29 19.84 -0.15
CA HIS A 198 16.71 18.60 0.47
C HIS A 198 17.89 18.81 1.43
N SER A 199 18.83 19.69 1.09
CA SER A 199 19.98 20.02 1.94
C SER A 199 19.55 20.72 3.23
N GLU A 200 18.69 21.73 3.14
CA GLU A 200 18.12 22.41 4.31
C GLU A 200 17.34 21.45 5.21
N LEU A 201 16.61 20.50 4.60
CA LEU A 201 15.87 19.48 5.34
C LEU A 201 16.80 18.52 6.08
N VAL A 202 17.87 18.05 5.43
CA VAL A 202 18.88 17.19 6.09
C VAL A 202 19.55 17.93 7.23
N GLU A 203 19.88 19.21 7.08
CA GLU A 203 20.40 20.03 8.18
C GLU A 203 19.43 20.06 9.36
N ALA A 204 18.14 20.34 9.13
CA ALA A 204 17.13 20.36 10.20
C ALA A 204 16.99 19.00 10.89
N VAL A 205 16.93 17.92 10.12
CA VAL A 205 16.84 16.54 10.64
C VAL A 205 18.07 16.17 11.46
N THR A 206 19.28 16.44 10.94
CA THR A 206 20.52 16.13 11.65
C THR A 206 20.76 16.98 12.90
N ALA A 207 20.14 18.16 12.97
CA ALA A 207 20.12 19.00 14.17
C ALA A 207 19.04 18.57 15.20
N GLY A 208 18.19 17.59 14.88
CA GLY A 208 17.06 17.19 15.72
C GLY A 208 15.90 18.19 15.74
N ASP A 209 15.89 19.17 14.84
CA ASP A 209 14.87 20.23 14.77
C ASP A 209 13.64 19.74 14.00
N SER A 210 12.77 19.04 14.75
CA SER A 210 11.56 18.41 14.22
C SER A 210 10.59 19.43 13.62
N ALA A 211 10.41 20.58 14.29
CA ALA A 211 9.50 21.62 13.82
C ALA A 211 9.98 22.27 12.50
N ARG A 212 11.28 22.53 12.39
CA ARG A 212 11.88 23.03 11.15
C ARG A 212 11.82 21.96 10.05
N ALA A 213 12.11 20.70 10.36
CA ALA A 213 12.03 19.60 9.39
C ALA A 213 10.61 19.44 8.82
N THR A 214 9.57 19.48 9.66
CA THR A 214 8.16 19.47 9.22
C THR A 214 7.85 20.65 8.29
N THR A 215 8.24 21.87 8.68
CA THR A 215 7.96 23.08 7.90
C THR A 215 8.65 23.04 6.53
N LEU A 216 9.91 22.64 6.50
CA LEU A 216 10.69 22.52 5.25
C LEU A 216 10.13 21.41 4.35
N SER A 217 9.76 20.25 4.91
CA SER A 217 9.14 19.16 4.16
C SER A 217 7.83 19.60 3.51
N GLN A 218 6.96 20.27 4.27
CA GLN A 218 5.70 20.78 3.74
C GLN A 218 5.92 21.76 2.59
N ARG A 219 6.77 22.77 2.78
CA ARG A 219 7.09 23.77 1.74
C ARG A 219 7.66 23.12 0.49
N HIS A 220 8.55 22.15 0.65
CA HIS A 220 9.13 21.41 -0.47
C HIS A 220 8.07 20.63 -1.25
N VAL A 221 7.18 19.89 -0.55
CA VAL A 221 6.09 19.14 -1.20
C VAL A 221 5.18 20.10 -1.96
N GLU A 222 4.80 21.25 -1.38
CA GLU A 222 3.99 22.29 -2.05
C GLU A 222 4.70 22.89 -3.29
N ALA A 223 6.01 23.12 -3.22
CA ALA A 223 6.79 23.64 -4.34
C ALA A 223 6.88 22.64 -5.50
N VAL A 224 7.24 21.38 -5.22
CA VAL A 224 7.29 20.31 -6.22
C VAL A 224 5.92 20.07 -6.84
N THR A 225 4.87 20.15 -6.03
CA THR A 225 3.48 20.08 -6.47
C THR A 225 3.15 21.14 -7.51
N ALA A 226 3.37 22.41 -7.17
CA ALA A 226 3.07 23.52 -8.06
C ALA A 226 3.86 23.40 -9.37
N TRP A 227 5.12 22.95 -9.27
CA TRP A 227 5.94 22.68 -10.43
C TRP A 227 5.36 21.57 -11.31
N LEU A 228 4.99 20.41 -10.74
CA LEU A 228 4.39 19.31 -11.48
C LEU A 228 3.08 19.72 -12.15
N GLN A 229 2.21 20.46 -11.45
CA GLN A 229 0.95 20.95 -12.02
C GLN A 229 1.17 21.89 -13.22
N HIS A 230 2.16 22.77 -13.14
CA HIS A 230 2.49 23.70 -14.23
C HIS A 230 3.04 22.98 -15.47
N HIS A 231 3.83 21.92 -15.27
CA HIS A 231 4.54 21.20 -16.33
C HIS A 231 3.83 19.92 -16.79
N HIS A 232 2.66 19.61 -16.23
CA HIS A 232 1.90 18.43 -16.59
C HIS A 232 1.28 18.60 -17.99
N SER A 233 1.77 17.82 -18.96
CA SER A 233 1.17 17.78 -20.29
C SER A 233 -0.11 16.94 -20.24
N ALA A 234 -1.27 17.50 -20.60
CA ALA A 234 -2.55 16.78 -20.73
C ALA A 234 -2.58 15.71 -21.85
N THR A 235 -1.44 15.44 -22.51
CA THR A 235 -1.36 14.49 -23.63
C THR A 235 -0.90 13.12 -23.14
N PRO A 236 -1.65 12.03 -23.40
CA PRO A 236 -1.26 10.68 -23.02
C PRO A 236 0.10 10.31 -23.61
N ILE A 237 0.92 9.59 -22.84
CA ILE A 237 2.24 9.10 -23.26
C ILE A 237 2.12 8.39 -24.62
N ARG A 238 2.81 8.91 -25.64
CA ARG A 238 3.00 8.21 -26.92
C ARG A 238 3.66 6.85 -26.64
N ARG A 239 3.00 5.76 -27.06
CA ARG A 239 3.42 4.35 -26.91
C ARG A 239 4.94 4.18 -27.01
N ARG A 240 5.62 4.11 -25.87
CA ARG A 240 7.04 3.74 -25.81
C ARG A 240 7.13 2.22 -25.85
N ARG A 241 8.05 1.69 -26.66
CA ARG A 241 8.38 0.26 -26.65
C ARG A 241 8.86 -0.10 -25.24
N PRO A 242 8.34 -1.17 -24.60
CA PRO A 242 8.79 -1.54 -23.27
C PRO A 242 10.31 -1.77 -23.30
N PRO A 243 11.06 -1.27 -22.30
CA PRO A 243 12.50 -1.50 -22.23
C PRO A 243 12.77 -3.02 -22.20
N PRO A 244 13.88 -3.49 -22.78
CA PRO A 244 14.23 -4.89 -22.72
C PRO A 244 14.38 -5.32 -21.26
N LEU A 245 13.67 -6.39 -20.87
CA LEU A 245 13.82 -6.97 -19.54
C LEU A 245 15.22 -7.58 -19.42
N ASN A 246 15.97 -7.22 -18.36
CA ASN A 246 17.30 -7.79 -18.13
C ASN A 246 17.19 -9.29 -17.79
N ILE A 247 17.84 -10.14 -18.59
CA ILE A 247 17.75 -11.61 -18.51
C ILE A 247 18.64 -12.17 -17.39
N GLU A 248 19.57 -11.38 -16.85
CA GLU A 248 20.51 -11.79 -15.79
C GLU A 248 19.88 -11.87 -14.39
N VAL A 249 18.63 -11.42 -14.23
CA VAL A 249 17.94 -11.38 -12.94
C VAL A 249 17.27 -12.73 -12.63
N PRO A 250 17.21 -13.19 -11.36
CA PRO A 250 16.48 -14.40 -11.00
C PRO A 250 15.06 -14.47 -11.58
N ARG A 251 14.64 -15.66 -12.03
CA ARG A 251 13.36 -15.88 -12.74
C ARG A 251 12.13 -15.29 -12.05
N GLY A 252 12.08 -15.34 -10.71
CA GLY A 252 10.97 -14.78 -9.93
C GLY A 252 10.86 -13.26 -10.12
N LYS A 253 12.00 -12.57 -10.00
CA LYS A 253 12.07 -11.12 -10.24
C LYS A 253 11.77 -10.75 -11.69
N LEU A 254 12.18 -11.59 -12.64
CA LEU A 254 11.84 -11.37 -14.05
C LEU A 254 10.33 -11.48 -14.30
N ALA A 255 9.65 -12.44 -13.66
CA ALA A 255 8.19 -12.57 -13.74
C ALA A 255 7.46 -11.40 -13.07
N GLU A 256 7.94 -10.94 -11.92
CA GLU A 256 7.46 -9.73 -11.26
C GLU A 256 7.59 -8.48 -12.13
N MET A 257 8.76 -8.29 -12.76
CA MET A 257 8.99 -7.18 -13.68
C MET A 257 8.07 -7.26 -14.89
N LEU A 258 7.92 -8.45 -15.48
CA LEU A 258 7.00 -8.67 -16.59
C LEU A 258 5.54 -8.37 -16.22
N ALA A 259 5.08 -8.81 -15.04
CA ALA A 259 3.72 -8.51 -14.57
C ALA A 259 3.50 -6.99 -14.44
N ALA A 260 4.47 -6.27 -13.86
CA ALA A 260 4.42 -4.81 -13.78
C ALA A 260 4.38 -4.17 -15.18
N THR A 261 5.26 -4.58 -16.10
CA THR A 261 5.28 -4.07 -17.47
C THR A 261 3.98 -4.32 -18.23
N ILE A 262 3.36 -5.50 -18.07
CA ILE A 262 2.06 -5.79 -18.67
C ILE A 262 0.98 -4.88 -18.07
N GLY A 263 0.98 -4.67 -16.75
CA GLY A 263 0.07 -3.74 -16.08
C GLY A 263 0.19 -2.31 -16.60
N ASP A 264 1.43 -1.82 -16.74
CA ASP A 264 1.74 -0.50 -17.29
C ASP A 264 1.22 -0.37 -18.73
N ASP A 265 1.44 -1.38 -19.58
CA ASP A 265 0.95 -1.40 -20.96
C ASP A 265 -0.60 -1.44 -21.04
N ILE A 266 -1.26 -2.17 -20.13
CA ILE A 266 -2.73 -2.20 -20.00
C ILE A 266 -3.25 -0.81 -19.62
N ALA A 267 -2.65 -0.16 -18.61
CA ALA A 267 -3.02 1.18 -18.18
C ALA A 267 -2.84 2.20 -19.33
N ALA A 268 -1.71 2.13 -20.04
CA ALA A 268 -1.43 2.98 -21.21
C ALA A 268 -2.39 2.75 -22.39
N SER A 269 -3.04 1.59 -22.46
CA SER A 269 -4.10 1.29 -23.44
C SER A 269 -5.50 1.74 -23.03
N GLY A 270 -5.65 2.34 -21.84
CA GLY A 270 -6.93 2.89 -21.37
C GLY A 270 -7.87 1.88 -20.70
N TRP A 271 -7.33 0.81 -20.09
CA TRP A 271 -8.12 -0.14 -19.28
C TRP A 271 -9.38 -0.69 -19.98
N GLN A 272 -9.23 -1.29 -21.16
CA GLN A 272 -10.34 -1.94 -21.87
C GLN A 272 -10.79 -3.24 -21.16
N VAL A 273 -11.45 -3.12 -20.00
CA VAL A 273 -11.85 -4.26 -19.15
C VAL A 273 -12.70 -5.25 -19.95
N GLY A 274 -12.34 -6.54 -19.85
CA GLY A 274 -13.00 -7.65 -20.56
C GLY A 274 -12.45 -7.91 -21.97
N SER A 275 -11.64 -7.01 -22.53
CA SER A 275 -10.99 -7.23 -23.83
C SER A 275 -9.77 -8.15 -23.71
N VAL A 276 -9.42 -8.79 -24.83
CA VAL A 276 -8.20 -9.61 -24.92
C VAL A 276 -7.02 -8.68 -25.21
N PHE A 277 -6.08 -8.57 -24.27
CA PHE A 277 -4.86 -7.79 -24.42
C PHE A 277 -3.89 -8.41 -25.44
N GLY A 278 -3.85 -9.75 -25.50
CA GLY A 278 -3.08 -10.49 -26.50
C GLY A 278 -3.15 -12.01 -26.29
N THR A 279 -2.81 -12.77 -27.33
CA THR A 279 -2.68 -14.23 -27.23
C THR A 279 -1.37 -14.59 -26.51
N GLU A 280 -1.30 -15.77 -25.89
CA GLU A 280 -0.09 -16.24 -25.20
C GLU A 280 1.13 -16.18 -26.13
N THR A 281 1.01 -16.68 -27.37
CA THR A 281 2.10 -16.66 -28.36
C THR A 281 2.56 -15.25 -28.69
N ALA A 282 1.64 -14.32 -28.94
CA ALA A 282 1.99 -12.94 -29.28
C ALA A 282 2.65 -12.21 -28.10
N LEU A 283 2.21 -12.48 -26.87
CA LEU A 283 2.78 -11.84 -25.68
C LEU A 283 4.17 -12.41 -25.33
N LEU A 284 4.39 -13.71 -25.52
CA LEU A 284 5.72 -14.32 -25.39
C LEU A 284 6.73 -13.69 -26.35
N GLU A 285 6.33 -13.46 -27.60
CA GLU A 285 7.14 -12.81 -28.62
C GLU A 285 7.37 -11.32 -28.31
N ARG A 286 6.29 -10.59 -27.97
CA ARG A 286 6.34 -9.15 -27.64
C ARG A 286 7.31 -8.84 -26.52
N TYR A 287 7.25 -9.60 -25.43
CA TYR A 287 8.08 -9.36 -24.25
C TYR A 287 9.39 -10.16 -24.24
N ARG A 288 9.60 -11.04 -25.23
CA ARG A 288 10.80 -11.88 -25.39
C ARG A 288 11.12 -12.70 -24.13
N VAL A 289 10.10 -13.35 -23.59
CA VAL A 289 10.21 -14.14 -22.35
C VAL A 289 9.88 -15.60 -22.58
N SER A 290 10.41 -16.47 -21.71
CA SER A 290 10.04 -17.89 -21.73
C SER A 290 8.58 -18.09 -21.25
N ARG A 291 7.95 -19.17 -21.70
CA ARG A 291 6.62 -19.58 -21.23
C ARG A 291 6.54 -19.79 -19.72
N ALA A 292 7.64 -20.19 -19.07
CA ALA A 292 7.66 -20.34 -17.62
C ALA A 292 7.52 -18.99 -16.91
N VAL A 293 8.28 -17.98 -17.35
CA VAL A 293 8.25 -16.61 -16.81
C VAL A 293 6.89 -15.97 -17.07
N PHE A 294 6.38 -16.10 -18.30
CA PHE A 294 5.06 -15.56 -18.66
C PHE A 294 3.94 -16.15 -17.80
N ARG A 295 3.89 -17.47 -17.63
CA ARG A 295 2.89 -18.10 -16.75
C ARG A 295 3.01 -17.62 -15.31
N GLU A 296 4.19 -17.29 -14.83
CA GLU A 296 4.35 -16.77 -13.47
C GLU A 296 3.87 -15.32 -13.36
N ALA A 297 4.22 -14.48 -14.34
CA ALA A 297 3.71 -13.11 -14.42
C ALA A 297 2.17 -13.08 -14.50
N VAL A 298 1.56 -13.96 -15.30
CA VAL A 298 0.10 -14.03 -15.37
C VAL A 298 -0.53 -14.49 -14.05
N ARG A 299 0.13 -15.36 -13.27
CA ARG A 299 -0.38 -15.70 -11.94
C ARG A 299 -0.42 -14.49 -11.00
N LEU A 300 0.59 -13.63 -11.05
CA LEU A 300 0.62 -12.38 -10.28
C LEU A 300 -0.49 -11.42 -10.75
N LEU A 301 -0.66 -11.27 -12.07
CA LEU A 301 -1.74 -10.46 -12.65
C LEU A 301 -3.13 -10.97 -12.25
N GLU A 302 -3.34 -12.29 -12.24
CA GLU A 302 -4.57 -12.94 -11.80
C GLU A 302 -4.83 -12.67 -10.31
N TYR A 303 -3.79 -12.87 -9.49
CA TYR A 303 -3.88 -12.69 -8.03
C TYR A 303 -4.29 -11.26 -7.66
N HIS A 304 -3.67 -10.25 -8.29
CA HIS A 304 -4.01 -8.84 -8.08
C HIS A 304 -5.21 -8.36 -8.91
N SER A 305 -5.93 -9.27 -9.58
CA SER A 305 -7.12 -8.95 -10.40
C SER A 305 -6.87 -7.95 -11.53
N ILE A 306 -5.65 -7.89 -12.06
CA ILE A 306 -5.27 -7.00 -13.18
C ILE A 306 -5.66 -7.64 -14.52
N ALA A 307 -5.40 -8.94 -14.68
CA ALA A 307 -5.74 -9.70 -15.89
C ALA A 307 -5.85 -11.19 -15.59
N HIS A 308 -6.53 -11.97 -16.44
CA HIS A 308 -6.64 -13.42 -16.30
C HIS A 308 -6.50 -14.16 -17.63
N MET A 309 -6.03 -15.40 -17.62
CA MET A 309 -6.00 -16.20 -18.86
C MET A 309 -7.36 -16.80 -19.18
N ARG A 310 -7.85 -16.51 -20.40
CA ARG A 310 -8.95 -17.27 -21.01
C ARG A 310 -8.39 -18.33 -21.95
N ARG A 311 -8.77 -19.60 -21.73
CA ARG A 311 -8.38 -20.73 -22.59
C ARG A 311 -9.33 -20.91 -23.77
N GLY A 312 -8.84 -21.52 -24.85
CA GLY A 312 -9.64 -21.88 -26.05
C GLY A 312 -9.43 -20.95 -27.26
N PRO A 313 -10.13 -21.20 -28.38
CA PRO A 313 -10.10 -20.34 -29.57
C PRO A 313 -10.53 -18.91 -29.23
N GLY A 314 -9.76 -17.90 -29.67
CA GLY A 314 -9.97 -16.50 -29.26
C GLY A 314 -9.63 -16.24 -27.78
N GLY A 315 -8.97 -17.18 -27.12
CA GLY A 315 -8.40 -17.04 -25.78
C GLY A 315 -7.14 -16.17 -25.77
N GLY A 316 -6.70 -15.80 -24.58
CA GLY A 316 -5.60 -14.88 -24.38
C GLY A 316 -5.64 -14.29 -22.97
N LEU A 317 -4.75 -13.33 -22.74
CA LEU A 317 -4.76 -12.56 -21.51
C LEU A 317 -5.88 -11.53 -21.58
N VAL A 318 -6.89 -11.66 -20.73
CA VAL A 318 -8.07 -10.80 -20.67
C VAL A 318 -7.89 -9.77 -19.56
N ILE A 319 -8.12 -8.50 -19.87
CA ILE A 319 -8.02 -7.40 -18.90
C ILE A 319 -9.15 -7.56 -17.87
N ALA A 320 -8.82 -7.57 -16.59
CA ALA A 320 -9.77 -7.62 -15.49
C ALA A 320 -9.95 -6.22 -14.87
N ARG A 321 -10.91 -6.09 -13.95
CA ARG A 321 -11.05 -4.89 -13.12
C ARG A 321 -10.14 -5.04 -11.89
N PRO A 322 -9.09 -4.22 -11.74
CA PRO A 322 -8.20 -4.25 -10.58
C PRO A 322 -8.93 -4.15 -9.25
N GLN A 323 -8.44 -4.89 -8.24
CA GLN A 323 -8.98 -4.86 -6.88
C GLN A 323 -7.82 -4.73 -5.89
N ALA A 324 -8.01 -3.91 -4.85
CA ALA A 324 -6.97 -3.69 -3.84
C ALA A 324 -6.79 -4.85 -2.86
N LYS A 325 -7.81 -5.72 -2.68
CA LYS A 325 -7.84 -6.67 -1.57
C LYS A 325 -6.59 -7.54 -1.48
N ALA A 326 -6.19 -8.15 -2.59
CA ALA A 326 -5.01 -9.01 -2.66
C ALA A 326 -3.72 -8.28 -2.27
N SER A 327 -3.58 -7.01 -2.67
CA SER A 327 -2.43 -6.19 -2.33
C SER A 327 -2.45 -5.73 -0.87
N ILE A 328 -3.64 -5.39 -0.34
CA ILE A 328 -3.85 -5.06 1.07
C ILE A 328 -3.44 -6.25 1.95
N ASP A 329 -3.87 -7.47 1.59
CA ASP A 329 -3.52 -8.70 2.30
C ASP A 329 -2.00 -8.92 2.35
N THR A 330 -1.31 -8.84 1.19
CA THR A 330 0.14 -8.99 1.10
C THR A 330 0.90 -7.91 1.86
N ILE A 331 0.50 -6.64 1.71
CA ILE A 331 1.14 -5.52 2.41
C ILE A 331 0.97 -5.65 3.93
N SER A 332 -0.20 -6.05 4.39
CA SER A 332 -0.46 -6.22 5.83
C SER A 332 0.40 -7.33 6.42
N LEU A 333 0.62 -8.44 5.71
CA LEU A 333 1.56 -9.48 6.13
C LEU A 333 3.01 -8.97 6.17
N TYR A 334 3.43 -8.20 5.17
CA TYR A 334 4.74 -7.57 5.17
C TYR A 334 4.91 -6.63 6.39
N LEU A 335 3.94 -5.77 6.65
CA LEU A 335 4.00 -4.86 7.81
C LEU A 335 4.01 -5.66 9.12
N GLN A 336 3.26 -6.76 9.22
CA GLN A 336 3.33 -7.65 10.37
C GLN A 336 4.71 -8.27 10.58
N TYR A 337 5.44 -8.59 9.51
CA TYR A 337 6.85 -9.02 9.59
C TYR A 337 7.78 -7.90 10.03
N ARG A 338 7.50 -6.66 9.62
CA ARG A 338 8.26 -5.47 10.01
C ARG A 338 8.00 -5.02 11.46
N ASP A 339 7.01 -5.61 12.12
CA ASP A 339 6.66 -5.44 13.54
C ASP A 339 6.58 -3.95 13.98
N PRO A 340 5.70 -3.13 13.35
CA PRO A 340 5.52 -1.75 13.76
C PRO A 340 5.09 -1.67 15.22
N SER A 341 5.65 -0.70 15.95
CA SER A 341 5.21 -0.44 17.31
C SER A 341 3.80 0.14 17.34
N ARG A 342 3.20 0.15 18.55
CA ARG A 342 1.90 0.77 18.78
C ARG A 342 1.87 2.23 18.35
N GLU A 343 2.92 2.96 18.71
CA GLU A 343 3.05 4.38 18.42
C GLU A 343 3.26 4.61 16.91
N ASP A 344 3.97 3.72 16.21
CA ASP A 344 4.15 3.83 14.76
C ASP A 344 2.83 3.74 14.00
N LEU A 345 1.89 2.89 14.45
CA LEU A 345 0.56 2.79 13.84
C LEU A 345 -0.32 3.97 14.21
N ARG A 346 -0.29 4.37 15.49
CA ARG A 346 -1.08 5.49 16.00
C ARG A 346 -0.73 6.79 15.27
N CYS A 347 0.54 7.15 15.17
CA CYS A 347 0.92 8.44 14.57
C CYS A 347 0.49 8.56 13.09
N VAL A 348 0.58 7.47 12.32
CA VAL A 348 0.14 7.44 10.91
C VAL A 348 -1.37 7.50 10.83
N ARG A 349 -2.06 6.71 11.66
CA ARG A 349 -3.53 6.69 11.69
C ARG A 349 -4.08 8.05 12.06
N ASP A 350 -3.55 8.68 13.11
CA ASP A 350 -3.93 10.04 13.53
C ASP A 350 -3.78 11.05 12.39
N ALA A 351 -2.64 11.05 11.70
CA ALA A 351 -2.41 11.97 10.58
C ALA A 351 -3.47 11.81 9.48
N ILE A 352 -3.78 10.57 9.10
CA ILE A 352 -4.76 10.25 8.06
C ILE A 352 -6.19 10.59 8.50
N GLU A 353 -6.58 10.15 9.70
CA GLU A 353 -7.96 10.24 10.19
C GLU A 353 -8.35 11.67 10.55
N ILE A 354 -7.43 12.45 11.11
CA ILE A 354 -7.66 13.87 11.41
C ILE A 354 -7.82 14.68 10.13
N ASP A 355 -7.01 14.41 9.10
CA ASP A 355 -7.17 15.02 7.77
C ASP A 355 -8.51 14.65 7.13
N ASN A 356 -8.89 13.37 7.19
CA ASN A 356 -10.17 12.89 6.67
C ASN A 356 -11.35 13.62 7.34
N VAL A 357 -11.39 13.68 8.67
CA VAL A 357 -12.46 14.39 9.40
C VAL A 357 -12.50 15.87 9.01
N THR A 358 -11.33 16.52 8.91
CA THR A 358 -11.23 17.92 8.50
C THR A 358 -11.85 18.16 7.12
N LYS A 359 -11.62 17.25 6.17
CA LYS A 359 -12.21 17.32 4.83
C LYS A 359 -13.71 17.04 4.83
N VAL A 360 -14.16 16.05 5.60
CA VAL A 360 -15.59 15.69 5.68
C VAL A 360 -16.40 16.82 6.33
N VAL A 361 -15.88 17.49 7.35
CA VAL A 361 -16.54 18.66 7.99
C VAL A 361 -16.81 19.76 6.97
N LYS A 362 -15.85 20.06 6.08
CA LYS A 362 -16.04 21.06 5.01
C LYS A 362 -17.14 20.70 4.01
N ARG A 363 -17.54 19.42 3.98
CA ARG A 363 -18.57 18.85 3.11
C ARG A 363 -19.83 18.45 3.89
N CYS A 364 -20.00 18.87 5.15
CA CYS A 364 -21.06 18.39 6.02
C CYS A 364 -22.48 18.65 5.50
N GLY A 365 -22.66 19.68 4.67
CA GLY A 365 -23.94 19.99 4.01
C GLY A 365 -24.27 19.11 2.81
N GLU A 366 -23.36 18.25 2.36
CA GLU A 366 -23.60 17.39 1.20
C GLU A 366 -24.50 16.19 1.57
N PRO A 367 -25.48 15.81 0.71
CA PRO A 367 -26.42 14.72 1.00
C PRO A 367 -25.74 13.37 1.29
N GLU A 368 -24.60 13.10 0.66
CA GLU A 368 -23.85 11.86 0.88
C GLU A 368 -23.25 11.77 2.29
N VAL A 369 -22.79 12.89 2.85
CA VAL A 369 -22.25 12.94 4.22
C VAL A 369 -23.40 12.75 5.21
N ALA A 370 -24.51 13.47 5.04
CA ALA A 370 -25.70 13.33 5.87
C ALA A 370 -26.25 11.88 5.86
N ALA A 371 -26.34 11.26 4.68
CA ALA A 371 -26.79 9.89 4.53
C ALA A 371 -25.87 8.88 5.24
N PHE A 372 -24.55 9.08 5.13
CA PHE A 372 -23.57 8.24 5.81
C PHE A 372 -23.68 8.35 7.34
N LEU A 373 -23.77 9.56 7.89
CA LEU A 373 -23.88 9.77 9.34
C LEU A 373 -25.20 9.18 9.89
N ALA A 374 -26.31 9.34 9.17
CA ALA A 374 -27.60 8.76 9.55
C ALA A 374 -27.59 7.22 9.50
N ALA A 375 -26.99 6.62 8.47
CA ALA A 375 -26.83 5.17 8.36
C ALA A 375 -25.95 4.62 9.50
N HIS A 376 -24.86 5.30 9.81
CA HIS A 376 -23.97 4.89 10.90
C HIS A 376 -24.67 4.94 12.28
N ARG A 377 -25.45 5.99 12.57
CA ARG A 377 -26.26 6.05 13.81
C ARG A 377 -27.22 4.87 13.91
N SER A 378 -27.92 4.55 12.83
CA SER A 378 -28.86 3.43 12.77
C SER A 378 -28.18 2.08 12.98
N ASP A 379 -26.91 1.94 12.59
CA ASP A 379 -26.12 0.73 12.82
C ASP A 379 -25.57 0.67 14.25
N VAL A 380 -25.19 1.80 14.84
CA VAL A 380 -24.77 1.92 16.24
C VAL A 380 -25.90 1.56 17.22
N GLU A 381 -27.15 1.87 16.89
CA GLU A 381 -28.32 1.48 17.70
C GLU A 381 -28.54 -0.04 17.76
N LYS A 382 -27.97 -0.81 16.82
CA LYS A 382 -28.00 -2.26 16.86
C LYS A 382 -26.86 -2.75 17.75
N ALA A 383 -27.19 -3.43 18.85
CA ALA A 383 -26.18 -4.04 19.70
C ALA A 383 -25.36 -5.06 18.87
N PRO A 384 -24.01 -5.01 18.91
CA PRO A 384 -23.19 -6.01 18.23
C PRO A 384 -23.47 -7.39 18.84
N GLY A 385 -23.56 -8.42 17.99
CA GLY A 385 -23.78 -9.79 18.43
C GLY A 385 -22.55 -10.39 19.11
N ASP A 386 -21.35 -9.94 18.75
CA ASP A 386 -20.08 -10.33 19.36
C ASP A 386 -18.97 -9.27 19.18
N VAL A 387 -17.81 -9.51 19.81
CA VAL A 387 -16.64 -8.63 19.77
C VAL A 387 -16.05 -8.49 18.36
N ALA A 388 -16.13 -9.54 17.53
CA ALA A 388 -15.60 -9.49 16.17
C ALA A 388 -16.49 -8.61 15.27
N GLU A 389 -17.81 -8.69 15.43
CA GLU A 389 -18.76 -7.79 14.77
C GLU A 389 -18.54 -6.34 15.18
N ALA A 390 -18.32 -6.08 16.47
CA ALA A 390 -18.00 -4.75 16.99
C ALA A 390 -16.71 -4.17 16.40
N ALA A 391 -15.63 -4.95 16.36
CA ALA A 391 -14.36 -4.52 15.77
C ALA A 391 -14.51 -4.20 14.26
N VAL A 392 -15.31 -4.99 13.53
CA VAL A 392 -15.59 -4.69 12.12
C VAL A 392 -16.42 -3.41 11.98
N ALA A 393 -17.43 -3.20 12.83
CA ALA A 393 -18.26 -2.00 12.83
C ALA A 393 -17.44 -0.74 13.11
N GLU A 394 -16.50 -0.82 14.04
CA GLU A 394 -15.58 0.28 14.35
C GLU A 394 -14.84 0.76 13.09
N PHE A 395 -14.16 -0.14 12.38
CA PHE A 395 -13.40 0.23 11.19
C PHE A 395 -14.28 0.73 10.03
N ARG A 396 -15.55 0.32 9.94
CA ARG A 396 -16.48 0.80 8.90
C ARG A 396 -16.70 2.30 9.00
N PHE A 397 -16.78 2.87 10.21
CA PHE A 397 -16.95 4.30 10.39
C PHE A 397 -15.78 5.09 9.81
N HIS A 398 -14.56 4.73 10.21
CA HIS A 398 -13.32 5.37 9.78
C HIS A 398 -13.07 5.25 8.27
N VAL A 399 -13.26 4.05 7.71
CA VAL A 399 -13.15 3.83 6.26
C VAL A 399 -14.25 4.60 5.51
N GLY A 400 -15.43 4.75 6.09
CA GLY A 400 -16.50 5.57 5.54
C GLY A 400 -16.14 7.06 5.46
N LEU A 401 -15.59 7.62 6.56
CA LEU A 401 -15.08 8.99 6.57
C LEU A 401 -13.94 9.19 5.57
N ALA A 402 -13.02 8.23 5.43
CA ALA A 402 -11.94 8.31 4.45
C ALA A 402 -12.46 8.33 3.00
N ARG A 403 -13.51 7.57 2.69
CA ARG A 403 -14.17 7.62 1.38
C ARG A 403 -14.82 8.98 1.12
N LEU A 404 -15.52 9.52 2.12
CA LEU A 404 -16.13 10.86 2.03
C LEU A 404 -15.08 11.97 1.98
N ALA A 405 -13.89 11.78 2.53
CA ALA A 405 -12.79 12.74 2.38
C ALA A 405 -12.26 12.82 0.94
N GLY A 406 -12.56 11.81 0.10
CA GLY A 406 -12.36 11.84 -1.34
C GLY A 406 -10.95 11.52 -1.82
N ASN A 407 -10.02 11.16 -0.94
CA ASN A 407 -8.65 10.81 -1.30
C ASN A 407 -8.45 9.29 -1.36
N THR A 408 -8.33 8.74 -2.57
CA THR A 408 -8.22 7.28 -2.81
C THR A 408 -6.96 6.66 -2.19
N LEU A 409 -5.86 7.41 -2.10
CA LEU A 409 -4.60 6.98 -1.51
C LEU A 409 -4.73 6.82 0.01
N LEU A 410 -5.26 7.85 0.68
CA LEU A 410 -5.45 7.83 2.13
C LEU A 410 -6.51 6.80 2.55
N ASP A 411 -7.57 6.63 1.76
CA ASP A 411 -8.54 5.53 1.96
C ASP A 411 -7.86 4.15 1.84
N LEU A 412 -7.01 3.93 0.84
CA LEU A 412 -6.27 2.68 0.69
C LEU A 412 -5.31 2.44 1.87
N PHE A 413 -4.54 3.46 2.26
CA PHE A 413 -3.61 3.37 3.39
C PHE A 413 -4.31 3.08 4.70
N LEU A 414 -5.46 3.70 4.96
CA LEU A 414 -6.28 3.38 6.13
C LEU A 414 -6.77 1.92 6.10
N ARG A 415 -7.22 1.42 4.94
CA ARG A 415 -7.62 0.01 4.80
C ARG A 415 -6.48 -0.98 5.02
N ILE A 416 -5.25 -0.62 4.68
CA ILE A 416 -4.05 -1.42 4.98
C ILE A 416 -3.82 -1.48 6.49
N ILE A 417 -3.87 -0.33 7.18
CA ILE A 417 -3.74 -0.27 8.64
C ILE A 417 -4.84 -1.10 9.33
N VAL A 418 -6.09 -0.98 8.87
CA VAL A 418 -7.24 -1.75 9.38
C VAL A 418 -7.03 -3.26 9.19
N GLU A 419 -6.57 -3.69 8.01
CA GLU A 419 -6.31 -5.11 7.77
C GLU A 419 -5.13 -5.63 8.61
N LEU A 420 -4.09 -4.82 8.82
CA LEU A 420 -3.00 -5.16 9.72
C LEU A 420 -3.49 -5.40 11.16
N PHE A 421 -4.35 -4.53 11.70
CA PHE A 421 -4.96 -4.74 13.02
C PHE A 421 -5.77 -6.03 13.07
N ARG A 422 -6.64 -6.26 12.07
CA ARG A 422 -7.45 -7.48 11.98
C ARG A 422 -6.58 -8.75 11.97
N ARG A 423 -5.42 -8.71 11.31
CA ARG A 423 -4.47 -9.82 11.25
C ARG A 423 -3.68 -9.99 12.53
N HIS A 424 -3.17 -8.91 13.12
CA HIS A 424 -2.47 -8.93 14.40
C HIS A 424 -3.34 -9.63 15.44
N TRP A 425 -4.59 -9.16 15.58
CA TRP A 425 -5.62 -9.76 16.43
C TRP A 425 -5.76 -11.28 16.26
N SER A 426 -5.86 -11.73 15.01
CA SER A 426 -6.12 -13.13 14.68
C SER A 426 -4.92 -14.04 14.89
N SER A 427 -3.70 -13.50 14.93
CA SER A 427 -2.45 -14.27 14.87
C SER A 427 -1.62 -14.23 16.14
N THR A 428 -1.68 -13.15 16.92
CA THR A 428 -0.93 -13.02 18.19
C THR A 428 -1.71 -13.51 19.40
N GLY A 429 -3.02 -13.75 19.26
CA GLY A 429 -3.84 -14.27 20.37
C GLY A 429 -4.01 -13.27 21.52
N GLN A 430 -3.89 -11.97 21.24
CA GLN A 430 -4.19 -10.92 22.21
C GLN A 430 -5.60 -11.07 22.78
N ALA A 431 -5.75 -10.68 24.05
CA ALA A 431 -7.01 -10.79 24.76
C ALA A 431 -8.03 -9.80 24.18
N PRO A 432 -9.26 -10.24 23.79
CA PRO A 432 -10.35 -9.40 23.28
C PRO A 432 -10.54 -8.10 24.03
N PRO A 433 -10.84 -6.98 23.32
CA PRO A 433 -11.32 -5.80 24.01
C PRO A 433 -12.49 -6.21 24.89
N THR A 434 -12.57 -5.60 26.07
CA THR A 434 -13.63 -5.91 27.01
C THR A 434 -14.97 -5.49 26.43
N TRP A 435 -16.07 -6.05 26.96
CA TRP A 435 -17.40 -5.61 26.57
C TRP A 435 -17.64 -4.11 26.85
N GLU A 436 -16.96 -3.54 27.85
CA GLU A 436 -16.99 -2.10 28.16
C GLU A 436 -16.30 -1.27 27.07
N ASP A 437 -15.11 -1.71 26.62
CA ASP A 437 -14.37 -1.06 25.52
C ASP A 437 -15.22 -1.04 24.24
N VAL A 438 -15.85 -2.17 23.94
CA VAL A 438 -16.75 -2.34 22.78
C VAL A 438 -17.95 -1.39 22.86
N LEU A 439 -18.52 -1.16 24.04
CA LEU A 439 -19.66 -0.26 24.24
C LEU A 439 -19.27 1.23 24.20
N ALA A 440 -18.02 1.57 24.51
CA ALA A 440 -17.53 2.95 24.47
C ALA A 440 -17.34 3.49 23.04
N VAL A 441 -17.04 2.61 22.07
CA VAL A 441 -16.77 2.97 20.67
C VAL A 441 -17.99 3.62 19.99
N PRO A 442 -19.20 3.03 20.00
CA PRO A 442 -20.37 3.65 19.38
C PRO A 442 -20.67 5.05 19.91
N HIS A 443 -20.52 5.26 21.22
CA HIS A 443 -20.72 6.58 21.84
C HIS A 443 -19.71 7.61 21.34
N ALA A 444 -18.43 7.22 21.20
CA ALA A 444 -17.40 8.08 20.65
C ALA A 444 -17.68 8.44 19.18
N HIS A 445 -18.09 7.48 18.35
CA HIS A 445 -18.44 7.70 16.96
C HIS A 445 -19.66 8.63 16.80
N SER A 446 -20.71 8.48 17.62
CA SER A 446 -21.84 9.41 17.62
C SER A 446 -21.40 10.84 17.94
N ARG A 447 -20.54 11.03 18.94
CA ARG A 447 -20.01 12.37 19.25
C ARG A 447 -19.18 12.94 18.10
N ILE A 448 -18.40 12.13 17.38
CA ILE A 448 -17.67 12.60 16.20
C ILE A 448 -18.67 13.02 15.12
N ALA A 449 -19.67 12.19 14.84
CA ALA A 449 -20.73 12.47 13.87
C ALA A 449 -21.47 13.78 14.16
N ASP A 450 -21.82 14.04 15.42
CA ASP A 450 -22.52 15.27 15.82
C ASP A 450 -21.66 16.52 15.60
N ALA A 451 -20.35 16.43 15.83
CA ALA A 451 -19.44 17.55 15.55
C ALA A 451 -19.29 17.80 14.04
N ILE A 452 -19.29 16.74 13.23
CA ILE A 452 -19.28 16.83 11.77
C ILE A 452 -20.57 17.48 11.26
N GLU A 453 -21.73 17.03 11.74
CA GLU A 453 -23.04 17.59 11.34
C GLU A 453 -23.17 19.06 11.72
N ALA A 454 -22.62 19.46 12.87
CA ALA A 454 -22.56 20.85 13.31
C ALA A 454 -21.56 21.73 12.53
N GLY A 455 -20.71 21.13 11.67
CA GLY A 455 -19.66 21.86 10.97
C GLY A 455 -18.48 22.30 11.87
N ASP A 456 -18.37 21.74 13.09
CA ASP A 456 -17.35 22.14 14.06
C ASP A 456 -16.05 21.33 13.86
N GLU A 457 -15.16 21.86 13.02
CA GLU A 457 -13.88 21.22 12.69
C GLU A 457 -13.02 20.98 13.93
N SER A 458 -12.90 21.97 14.81
CA SER A 458 -12.02 21.90 15.98
C SER A 458 -12.49 20.81 16.95
N LEU A 459 -13.80 20.76 17.21
CA LEU A 459 -14.39 19.75 18.08
C LEU A 459 -14.35 18.35 17.45
N ALA A 460 -14.60 18.23 16.14
CA ALA A 460 -14.51 16.95 15.44
C ALA A 460 -13.09 16.37 15.49
N ARG A 461 -12.07 17.22 15.25
CA ARG A 461 -10.64 16.84 15.36
C ARG A 461 -10.26 16.42 16.78
N TYR A 462 -10.72 17.14 17.79
CA TYR A 462 -10.48 16.77 19.19
C TYR A 462 -11.13 15.41 19.53
N ARG A 463 -12.38 15.21 19.12
CA ARG A 463 -13.15 13.99 19.42
C ARG A 463 -12.57 12.77 18.71
N VAL A 464 -12.16 12.89 17.44
CA VAL A 464 -11.51 11.77 16.73
C VAL A 464 -10.18 11.41 17.38
N ARG A 465 -9.30 12.38 17.68
CA ARG A 465 -8.02 12.11 18.35
C ARG A 465 -8.22 11.39 19.69
N ARG A 466 -9.13 11.88 20.53
CA ARG A 466 -9.45 11.25 21.82
C ARG A 466 -9.99 9.83 21.67
N HIS A 467 -10.78 9.58 20.62
CA HIS A 467 -11.28 8.24 20.32
C HIS A 467 -10.15 7.31 19.87
N LEU A 468 -9.28 7.75 18.96
CA LEU A 468 -8.12 6.97 18.51
C LEU A 468 -7.18 6.64 19.68
N ASP A 469 -6.95 7.59 20.60
CA ASP A 469 -6.15 7.38 21.81
C ASP A 469 -6.76 6.33 22.74
N ALA A 470 -8.08 6.38 22.95
CA ALA A 470 -8.78 5.41 23.79
C ALA A 470 -8.72 4.00 23.17
N ALA A 471 -8.91 3.90 21.86
CA ALA A 471 -8.95 2.64 21.15
C ALA A 471 -7.55 2.04 20.87
N ALA A 472 -6.50 2.86 20.90
CA ALA A 472 -5.11 2.41 20.78
C ALA A 472 -4.69 1.42 21.89
N SER A 473 -5.41 1.40 23.03
CA SER A 473 -5.13 0.50 24.15
C SER A 473 -5.47 -0.97 23.86
N TRP A 474 -6.36 -1.25 22.91
CA TRP A 474 -6.80 -2.61 22.56
C TRP A 474 -6.75 -2.92 21.06
N TRP A 475 -6.47 -1.95 20.19
CA TRP A 475 -6.05 -2.25 18.80
C TRP A 475 -4.69 -2.95 18.70
N LEU A 476 -3.92 -2.91 19.79
CA LEU A 476 -2.51 -3.23 19.87
C LEU A 476 -2.16 -3.81 21.22
#